data_AF-A0A538GLQ9-F1
#
_entry.id   AF-A0A538GLQ9-F1
#
_cell.length_a   1.000
_cell.length_b   1.000
_cell.length_c   1.000
_cell.angle_alpha   90.00
_cell.angle_beta   90.00
_cell.angle_gamma   90.00
#
_symmetry.space_group_name_H-M   'P 1'
#
loop_
_entity.id
_entity.type
_entity.pdbx_description
1 polymer ?
#
loop_
_entity_poly.entity_id
_entity_poly.type
_entity_poly.pdbx_seq_one_letter_code
_entity_poly.pdbx_strand_id
1 'polypeptide(L)' 'MELLRSSSVAELATLAEGGILVHGGTEVVPLLREGLLEAERLVDVRGIVPRGVQDATIGAGTTL' A
#
# COMPACT_ATOMS: atom_id res chain seq x y z
N MET A 1 -9.20 -6.96 -11.45
CA MET A 1 -8.32 -6.44 -10.40
C MET A 1 -7.03 -7.25 -10.41
N GLU A 2 -5.90 -6.56 -10.44
CA GLU A 2 -4.54 -7.12 -10.41
C GLU A 2 -3.83 -6.66 -9.13
N LEU A 3 -3.02 -7.54 -8.52
CA LEU A 3 -2.15 -7.20 -7.40
C LEU A 3 -0.69 -7.14 -7.87
N LEU A 4 -0.11 -5.95 -7.79
CA LEU A 4 1.28 -5.67 -8.12
C LEU A 4 2.11 -5.60 -6.84
N ARG A 5 3.35 -6.09 -6.88
CA ARG A 5 4.32 -5.91 -5.80
C ARG A 5 5.42 -5.00 -6.29
N SER A 6 5.66 -3.92 -5.56
CA SER A 6 6.77 -3.03 -5.88
C SER A 6 8.06 -3.52 -5.22
N SER A 7 9.18 -3.38 -5.93
CA SER A 7 10.52 -3.64 -5.39
C SER A 7 11.22 -2.39 -4.86
N SER A 8 10.70 -1.19 -5.14
CA SER A 8 11.31 0.06 -4.69
C SER A 8 10.32 1.23 -4.60
N VAL A 9 10.63 2.21 -3.76
CA VAL A 9 9.84 3.46 -3.68
C VAL A 9 9.82 4.21 -5.01
N ALA A 10 10.90 4.13 -5.80
CA ALA A 10 11.00 4.80 -7.10
C ALA A 10 9.96 4.30 -8.11
N GLU A 11 9.63 3.01 -8.09
CA GLU A 11 8.59 2.42 -8.96
C GLU A 11 7.18 2.88 -8.61
N LEU A 12 6.94 3.35 -7.38
CA LEU A 12 5.60 3.75 -6.95
C LEU A 12 5.05 4.91 -7.76
N ALA A 13 5.87 5.84 -8.23
CA ALA A 13 5.41 6.94 -9.07
C ALA A 13 4.67 6.44 -10.32
N THR A 14 5.14 5.34 -10.91
CA THR A 14 4.53 4.71 -12.08
C THR A 14 3.39 3.78 -11.70
N LEU A 15 3.56 2.98 -10.64
CA LEU A 15 2.57 1.97 -10.25
C LEU A 15 1.33 2.57 -9.57
N ALA A 16 1.49 3.69 -8.87
CA ALA A 16 0.40 4.39 -8.17
C ALA A 16 -0.48 5.21 -9.11
N GLU A 17 -0.04 5.50 -10.33
CA GLU A 17 -0.85 6.21 -11.31
C GLU A 17 -2.04 5.32 -11.72
N GLY A 18 -3.22 5.61 -11.15
CA GLY A 18 -4.44 4.82 -11.31
C GLY A 18 -4.49 3.52 -10.49
N GLY A 19 -3.57 3.32 -9.55
CA GLY A 19 -3.53 2.16 -8.64
C GLY A 19 -3.75 2.57 -7.18
N ILE A 20 -4.38 1.69 -6.39
CA ILE A 20 -4.50 1.91 -4.94
C ILE A 20 -3.33 1.24 -4.22
N LEU A 21 -2.59 2.02 -3.45
CA LEU A 21 -1.54 1.49 -2.58
C LEU A 21 -2.16 0.71 -1.42
N VAL A 22 -1.61 -0.46 -1.10
CA VAL A 22 -2.09 -1.29 0.00
C VAL A 22 -0.94 -1.78 0.87
N HIS A 23 -1.09 -1.61 2.19
CA HIS A 23 -0.26 -2.25 3.21
C HIS A 23 -1.06 -3.36 3.89
N GLY A 24 -1.70 -3.05 5.03
CA GLY A 24 -2.40 -4.03 5.87
C GLY A 24 -3.79 -4.37 5.34
N GLY A 25 -4.34 -3.52 4.47
CA GLY A 25 -5.63 -3.73 3.84
C GLY A 25 -6.85 -3.52 4.74
N THR A 26 -6.68 -3.21 6.03
CA THR A 26 -7.79 -3.08 7.00
C THR A 26 -8.86 -2.08 6.56
N GLU A 27 -8.47 -0.99 5.91
CA GLU A 27 -9.41 -0.02 5.33
C GLU A 27 -9.77 -0.34 3.88
N VAL A 28 -8.76 -0.55 3.03
CA VAL A 28 -8.96 -0.71 1.59
C VAL A 28 -9.77 -1.96 1.24
N VAL A 29 -9.53 -3.10 1.89
CA VAL A 29 -10.16 -4.37 1.54
C VAL A 29 -11.66 -4.39 1.83
N PRO A 30 -12.16 -3.97 3.01
CA PRO A 30 -13.59 -3.85 3.24
C PRO A 30 -14.29 -2.90 2.27
N LEU A 31 -13.69 -1.74 1.98
CA LEU A 31 -14.26 -0.76 1.06
C LEU A 31 -14.35 -1.27 -0.38
N LEU A 32 -13.36 -2.03 -0.85
CA LEU A 32 -13.43 -2.71 -2.15
C LEU A 32 -14.52 -3.78 -2.18
N ARG A 33 -14.63 -4.59 -1.11
CA ARG A 33 -15.65 -5.65 -1.00
C ARG A 33 -17.07 -5.07 -1.01
N GLU A 34 -17.25 -3.91 -0.39
CA GLU A 34 -18.53 -3.22 -0.31
C GLU A 34 -18.84 -2.37 -1.55
N GLY A 35 -17.93 -2.33 -2.53
CA GLY A 35 -18.08 -1.53 -3.75
C GLY A 35 -18.01 -0.02 -3.50
N LEU A 36 -17.45 0.41 -2.37
CA LEU A 36 -17.24 1.82 -2.03
C LEU A 36 -15.92 2.36 -2.60
N LEU A 37 -14.97 1.47 -2.85
CA LEU A 37 -13.79 1.72 -3.67
C LEU A 37 -13.83 0.82 -4.90
N GLU A 38 -13.35 1.35 -6.02
CA GLU A 38 -13.10 0.60 -7.24
C GLU A 38 -11.62 0.72 -7.59
N ALA A 39 -11.00 -0.41 -7.95
CA ALA A 39 -9.61 -0.42 -8.37
C ALA A 39 -9.34 -1.51 -9.39
N GLU A 40 -8.66 -1.13 -10.47
CA GLU A 40 -8.12 -2.08 -11.43
C GLU A 40 -6.82 -2.70 -10.91
N ARG A 41 -6.00 -1.90 -10.20
CA ARG A 41 -4.69 -2.28 -9.66
C ARG A 41 -4.58 -1.99 -8.16
N LEU A 42 -4.07 -2.97 -7.42
CA LEU A 42 -3.59 -2.82 -6.06
C LEU A 42 -2.07 -2.93 -6.04
N VAL A 43 -1.39 -2.03 -5.34
CA VAL A 43 0.08 -2.01 -5.25
C VAL A 43 0.50 -2.30 -3.81
N ASP A 44 1.04 -3.49 -3.58
CA ASP A 44 1.55 -3.91 -2.27
C ASP A 44 2.86 -3.18 -1.95
N VAL A 45 2.82 -2.35 -0.91
CA VAL A 45 3.98 -1.55 -0.46
C VAL A 45 4.69 -2.13 0.76
N ARG A 46 4.21 -3.25 1.32
CA ARG A 46 4.73 -3.84 2.58
C ARG A 46 6.21 -4.20 2.55
N GLY A 47 6.75 -4.45 1.37
CA GLY A 47 8.16 -4.80 1.16
C GLY A 47 9.11 -3.62 1.03
N ILE A 48 8.59 -2.40 0.86
CA ILE A 48 9.41 -1.22 0.49
C ILE A 48 9.27 -0.05 1.46
N VAL A 49 8.28 -0.08 2.36
CA VAL A 49 8.14 0.92 3.41
C VAL A 49 8.95 0.55 4.66
N PRO A 50 9.60 1.51 5.34
CA PRO A 50 10.35 1.24 6.57
C PRO A 50 9.44 0.72 7.70
N ARG A 51 10.00 -0.10 8.59
CA ARG A 51 9.33 -0.61 9.78
C ARG A 51 10.09 -0.22 11.05
N GLY A 52 9.37 -0.15 12.16
CA GLY A 52 9.92 0.15 13.46
C GLY A 52 9.94 1.64 13.78
N VAL A 53 10.42 1.93 14.98
CA VAL A 53 10.51 3.28 15.54
C VAL A 53 11.98 3.59 15.81
N GLN A 54 12.47 4.70 15.26
CA GLN A 54 13.80 5.21 15.51
C GLN A 54 13.69 6.67 15.96
N ASP A 55 14.14 6.95 17.18
CA ASP A 55 14.00 8.25 17.83
C ASP A 55 12.55 8.77 17.76
N ALA A 56 12.32 9.88 17.05
CA ALA A 56 11.01 10.49 16.81
C ALA A 56 10.41 10.14 15.43
N THR A 57 10.98 9.15 14.72
CA THR A 57 10.55 8.73 13.39
C THR A 57 9.93 7.33 13.45
N ILE A 58 8.73 7.18 12.88
CA ILE A 58 8.02 5.91 12.78
C ILE A 58 7.93 5.51 11.32
N GLY A 59 8.39 4.31 10.99
CA GLY A 59 8.27 3.77 9.64
C GLY A 59 6.82 3.50 9.27
N ALA A 60 6.40 3.81 8.04
CA ALA A 60 5.02 3.64 7.57
C ALA A 60 4.53 2.18 7.53
N GLY A 61 5.44 1.20 7.59
CA GLY A 61 5.12 -0.21 7.76
C GLY A 61 5.05 -0.67 9.21
N THR A 62 5.16 0.24 10.17
CA THR A 62 4.98 -0.09 11.60
C THR A 62 3.50 -0.34 11.85
N THR A 63 3.19 -1.50 12.41
CA THR A 63 1.81 -1.92 12.70
C THR A 63 1.37 -1.40 14.07
N LEU A 64 0.06 -1.14 14.20
CA LEU A 64 -0.60 -0.85 15.48
C LEU A 64 -0.59 -2.05 16.43
#